data_AF-A0A521L045-F1
#
_entry.id   AF-A0A521L045-F1
#
_cell.length_a   1.000
_cell.length_b   1.000
_cell.length_c   1.000
_cell.angle_alpha   90.00
_cell.angle_beta   90.00
_cell.angle_gamma   90.00
#
_symmetry.space_group_name_H-M   'P 1'
#
loop_
_entity.id
_entity.type
_entity.pdbx_description
1 polymer ?
#
loop_
_entity_poly.entity_id
_entity_poly.type
_entity_poly.pdbx_seq_one_letter_code
_entity_poly.pdbx_strand_id
1 'polypeptide(L)'
;MWKPVRLFAFKRKFDFLGQRKAALILSTLINVISLVGVFTIGLNFGIDFKGGIAIQAKAKDGKAELDQLRQTVGALGVGEVSLQEFGDPSTALIRVQRQEGDNQCVAGAQRVMQKRAGAGWQVKPGPAGTGDVEFVSPTALDGANWRDAVSRVGLTIQERQLPRGTTPTAKIDMSPEQRAEWCQQVAIKLVEDAIGANYEMRGT
;
A
#
# COMPACT_ATOMS: atom_id res chain seq x y z
N MET A 1 -27.51 59.03 21.46
CA MET A 1 -27.95 58.60 20.12
C MET A 1 -26.81 58.86 19.13
N TRP A 2 -25.93 57.87 18.90
CA TRP A 2 -24.78 58.03 18.00
C TRP A 2 -25.16 57.66 16.56
N LYS A 3 -24.91 58.57 15.61
CA LYS A 3 -25.06 58.32 14.18
C LYS A 3 -23.72 57.81 13.63
N PRO A 4 -23.66 56.65 12.97
CA PRO A 4 -22.40 56.14 12.43
C PRO A 4 -21.92 57.01 11.26
N VAL A 5 -20.65 57.41 11.30
CA VAL A 5 -19.98 58.16 10.22
C VAL A 5 -19.66 57.19 9.08
N ARG A 6 -20.26 57.41 7.89
CA ARG A 6 -19.97 56.64 6.68
C ARG A 6 -18.74 57.23 5.98
N LEU A 7 -17.55 56.70 6.26
CA LEU A 7 -16.28 57.22 5.75
C LEU A 7 -15.96 56.85 4.28
N PHE A 8 -16.72 55.96 3.64
CA PHE A 8 -16.54 55.62 2.22
C PHE A 8 -17.88 55.43 1.51
N ALA A 9 -18.07 56.11 0.38
CA ALA A 9 -19.20 55.89 -0.52
C ALA A 9 -18.93 54.66 -1.41
N PHE A 10 -19.12 53.44 -0.90
CA PHE A 10 -19.08 52.24 -1.74
C PHE A 10 -20.33 52.13 -2.62
N LYS A 11 -20.39 52.94 -3.69
CA LYS A 11 -21.31 52.71 -4.81
C LYS A 11 -20.59 51.97 -5.93
N ARG A 12 -20.29 50.68 -5.73
CA ARG A 12 -19.93 49.79 -6.85
C ARG A 12 -21.18 49.05 -7.29
N LYS A 13 -21.71 49.41 -8.46
CA LYS A 13 -22.81 48.69 -9.11
C LYS A 13 -22.20 47.62 -10.03
N PHE A 14 -22.01 46.41 -9.51
CA PHE A 14 -21.65 45.25 -10.33
C PHE A 14 -22.94 44.60 -10.85
N ASP A 15 -23.02 44.35 -12.15
CA ASP A 15 -24.18 43.71 -12.77
C ASP A 15 -24.05 42.18 -12.75
N PHE A 16 -24.26 41.60 -11.57
CA PHE A 16 -24.25 40.15 -11.40
C PHE A 16 -25.38 39.45 -12.17
N LEU A 17 -26.53 40.12 -12.31
CA LEU A 17 -27.71 39.57 -12.97
C LEU A 17 -27.53 39.53 -14.49
N GLY A 18 -26.90 40.53 -15.09
CA GLY A 18 -26.55 40.54 -16.51
C GLY A 18 -25.49 39.49 -16.87
N GLN A 19 -24.51 39.26 -16.00
CA GLN A 19 -23.42 38.30 -16.24
C GLN A 19 -23.77 36.84 -15.88
N ARG A 20 -24.95 36.57 -15.32
CA ARG A 20 -25.35 35.24 -14.86
C ARG A 20 -25.21 34.15 -15.92
N LYS A 21 -25.50 34.46 -17.19
CA LYS A 21 -25.43 33.48 -18.29
C LYS A 21 -23.99 33.04 -18.55
N ALA A 22 -23.04 33.98 -18.56
CA ALA A 22 -21.63 33.68 -18.73
C ALA A 22 -21.09 32.86 -17.55
N ALA A 23 -21.45 33.24 -16.32
CA ALA A 23 -21.08 32.50 -15.11
C ALA A 23 -21.68 31.08 -15.11
N LEU A 24 -22.94 30.91 -15.54
CA LEU A 24 -23.59 29.61 -15.66
C LEU A 24 -22.92 28.73 -16.71
N ILE A 25 -22.62 29.27 -17.91
CA ILE A 25 -21.92 28.52 -18.96
C ILE A 25 -20.55 28.06 -18.46
N LEU A 26 -19.77 28.97 -17.84
CA LEU A 26 -18.46 28.63 -17.29
C LEU A 26 -18.57 27.54 -16.21
N SER A 27 -19.52 27.68 -15.28
CA SER A 27 -19.77 26.67 -14.24
C SER A 27 -20.15 25.32 -14.84
N THR A 28 -21.05 25.29 -15.83
CA THR A 28 -21.44 24.07 -16.53
C THR A 28 -20.24 23.42 -17.22
N LEU A 29 -19.41 24.21 -17.91
CA LEU A 29 -18.19 23.70 -18.57
C LEU A 29 -17.23 23.06 -17.57
N ILE A 30 -16.98 23.71 -16.43
CA ILE A 30 -16.12 23.15 -15.37
C ILE A 30 -16.69 21.83 -14.86
N ASN A 31 -18.00 21.74 -14.61
CA ASN A 31 -18.64 20.51 -14.16
C ASN A 31 -18.52 19.38 -15.21
N VAL A 32 -18.72 19.71 -16.49
CA VAL A 32 -18.56 18.73 -17.59
C VAL A 32 -17.11 18.25 -17.66
N ILE A 33 -16.13 19.15 -17.56
CA ILE A 33 -14.71 18.78 -17.55
C ILE A 33 -14.39 17.86 -16.37
N SER A 34 -14.87 18.19 -15.16
CA SER A 34 -14.70 17.34 -13.98
C SER A 34 -15.30 15.94 -14.19
N LEU A 35 -16.51 15.86 -14.76
CA LEU A 35 -17.16 14.58 -15.03
C LEU A 35 -16.40 13.75 -16.07
N VAL A 36 -15.95 14.38 -17.15
CA VAL A 36 -15.08 13.72 -18.16
C VAL A 36 -13.77 13.24 -17.53
N GLY A 37 -13.20 14.02 -16.61
CA GLY A 37 -12.00 13.65 -15.85
C GLY A 37 -12.18 12.36 -15.06
N VAL A 38 -13.34 12.15 -14.43
CA VAL A 38 -13.65 10.91 -13.70
C VAL A 38 -13.53 9.67 -14.59
N PHE A 39 -14.02 9.73 -15.84
CA PHE A 39 -14.00 8.57 -16.76
C PHE A 39 -12.68 8.40 -17.53
N THR A 40 -11.88 9.47 -17.68
CA THR A 40 -10.66 9.45 -18.49
C THR A 40 -9.38 9.34 -17.66
N ILE A 41 -9.32 9.98 -16.49
CA ILE A 41 -8.17 9.95 -15.57
C ILE A 41 -8.39 8.88 -14.48
N GLY A 42 -9.64 8.59 -14.15
CA GLY A 42 -10.00 7.68 -13.07
C GLY A 42 -10.06 8.37 -11.70
N LEU A 43 -10.39 7.59 -10.67
CA LEU A 43 -10.44 8.03 -9.28
C LEU A 43 -9.34 7.35 -8.47
N ASN A 44 -8.76 8.07 -7.51
CA ASN A 44 -7.93 7.49 -6.47
C ASN A 44 -8.83 6.77 -5.46
N PHE A 45 -9.17 5.53 -5.74
CA PHE A 45 -10.00 4.72 -4.86
C PHE A 45 -9.21 4.33 -3.60
N GLY A 46 -9.74 4.72 -2.44
CA GLY A 46 -9.23 4.31 -1.14
C GLY A 46 -9.53 2.84 -0.80
N ILE A 47 -9.09 2.44 0.38
CA ILE A 47 -9.19 1.05 0.88
C ILE A 47 -10.65 0.56 0.94
N ASP A 48 -11.61 1.44 1.23
CA ASP A 48 -13.03 1.07 1.30
C ASP A 48 -13.60 0.59 -0.05
N PHE A 49 -12.96 0.96 -1.17
CA PHE A 49 -13.38 0.57 -2.52
C PHE A 49 -12.50 -0.51 -3.13
N LYS A 50 -11.17 -0.43 -2.94
CA LYS A 50 -10.23 -1.44 -3.46
C LYS A 50 -10.18 -2.70 -2.59
N GLY A 51 -10.73 -2.63 -1.39
CA GLY A 51 -10.54 -3.63 -0.35
C GLY A 51 -9.11 -3.62 0.17
N GLY A 52 -8.82 -4.59 1.02
CA GLY A 52 -7.53 -4.70 1.68
C GLY A 52 -7.61 -5.63 2.87
N ILE A 53 -6.66 -5.48 3.76
CA ILE A 53 -6.59 -6.21 5.03
C ILE A 53 -6.49 -5.22 6.19
N ALA A 54 -6.88 -5.66 7.38
CA ALA A 54 -6.83 -4.85 8.58
C ALA A 54 -5.97 -5.53 9.64
N ILE A 55 -4.81 -4.95 9.91
CA ILE A 55 -3.84 -5.45 10.87
C ILE A 55 -4.08 -4.74 12.21
N GLN A 56 -4.30 -5.52 13.27
CA GLN A 56 -4.34 -4.99 14.63
C GLN A 56 -2.94 -5.05 15.23
N ALA A 57 -2.42 -3.90 15.64
CA ALA A 57 -1.10 -3.76 16.24
C ALA A 57 -1.21 -3.05 17.59
N LYS A 58 -0.75 -3.70 18.65
CA LYS A 58 -0.72 -3.14 20.00
C LYS A 58 0.67 -2.60 20.31
N ALA A 59 0.76 -1.36 20.77
CA ALA A 59 2.00 -0.77 21.25
C ALA A 59 2.54 -1.58 22.43
N LYS A 60 3.83 -1.87 22.43
CA LYS A 60 4.49 -2.57 23.53
C LYS A 60 4.56 -1.68 24.78
N ASP A 61 4.74 -0.38 24.56
CA ASP A 61 4.83 0.63 25.62
C ASP A 61 3.92 1.82 25.30
N GLY A 62 3.09 2.22 26.26
CA GLY A 62 2.32 3.46 26.18
C GLY A 62 1.18 3.47 25.15
N LYS A 63 0.99 4.62 24.51
CA LYS A 63 -0.05 4.87 23.50
C LYS A 63 0.49 4.58 22.10
N ALA A 64 -0.41 4.24 21.18
CA ALA A 64 -0.05 4.07 19.78
C ALA A 64 0.20 5.43 19.12
N GLU A 65 1.46 5.73 18.81
CA GLU A 65 1.86 6.94 18.09
C GLU A 65 1.52 6.85 16.59
N LEU A 66 0.26 7.16 16.24
CA LEU A 66 -0.28 6.96 14.89
C LEU A 66 0.47 7.74 13.81
N ASP A 67 1.00 8.93 14.11
CA ASP A 67 1.71 9.74 13.12
C ASP A 67 3.05 9.12 12.74
N GLN A 68 3.82 8.63 13.72
CA GLN A 68 5.05 7.89 13.48
C GLN A 68 4.76 6.58 12.73
N LEU A 69 3.70 5.88 13.12
CA LEU A 69 3.28 4.63 12.49
C LEU A 69 2.87 4.85 11.03
N ARG A 70 2.15 5.94 10.73
CA ARG A 70 1.76 6.34 9.37
C ARG A 70 2.98 6.61 8.50
N GLN A 71 3.97 7.36 9.00
CA GLN A 71 5.20 7.62 8.27
C GLN A 71 5.98 6.33 7.99
N THR A 72 6.12 5.48 9.01
CA THR A 72 6.85 4.20 8.92
C THR A 72 6.21 3.26 7.90
N VAL A 73 4.89 3.06 8.00
CA VAL A 73 4.16 2.10 7.14
C VAL A 73 3.93 2.68 5.73
N GLY A 74 3.68 3.98 5.61
CA GLY A 74 3.54 4.66 4.31
C GLY A 74 4.80 4.61 3.45
N ALA A 75 5.98 4.56 4.07
CA ALA A 75 7.25 4.42 3.36
C ALA A 75 7.54 3.00 2.82
N LEU A 76 6.70 2.01 3.13
CA LEU A 76 6.90 0.62 2.70
C LEU A 76 6.55 0.41 1.22
N GLY A 77 5.76 1.30 0.62
CA GLY A 77 5.36 1.18 -0.78
C GLY A 77 4.36 0.04 -1.02
N VAL A 78 3.47 -0.20 -0.05
CA VAL A 78 2.39 -1.22 -0.10
C VAL A 78 1.04 -0.61 -0.52
N GLY A 79 1.07 0.48 -1.29
CA GLY A 79 -0.12 1.24 -1.64
C GLY A 79 -0.61 2.15 -0.52
N GLU A 80 -1.90 2.49 -0.54
CA GLU A 80 -2.53 3.34 0.47
C GLU A 80 -2.65 2.60 1.81
N VAL A 81 -2.37 3.33 2.90
CA VAL A 81 -2.42 2.81 4.26
C VAL A 81 -3.23 3.79 5.10
N SER A 82 -4.25 3.29 5.79
CA SER A 82 -5.01 4.06 6.77
C SER A 82 -4.78 3.54 8.18
N LEU A 83 -4.71 4.46 9.15
CA LEU A 83 -4.44 4.12 10.54
C LEU A 83 -5.45 4.81 11.44
N GLN A 84 -5.95 4.07 12.42
CA GLN A 84 -6.85 4.57 13.45
C GLN A 84 -6.61 3.86 14.77
N GLU A 85 -7.01 4.48 15.88
CA GLU A 85 -7.09 3.78 17.17
C GLU A 85 -8.20 2.71 17.12
N PHE A 86 -8.04 1.65 17.91
CA PHE A 86 -8.97 0.53 17.94
C PHE A 86 -9.17 -0.03 19.34
N GLY A 87 -10.35 0.19 19.91
CA GLY A 87 -10.71 -0.28 21.24
C GLY A 87 -10.08 0.55 22.37
N ASP A 88 -8.75 0.64 22.39
CA ASP A 88 -7.99 1.35 23.41
C ASP A 88 -6.82 2.19 22.84
N PRO A 89 -6.30 3.20 23.58
CA PRO A 89 -5.27 4.11 23.07
C PRO A 89 -3.91 3.48 22.77
N SER A 90 -3.66 2.22 23.20
CA SER A 90 -2.44 1.47 22.90
C SER A 90 -2.58 0.61 21.64
N THR A 91 -3.77 0.48 21.07
CA THR A 91 -4.03 -0.40 19.94
C THR A 91 -4.36 0.40 18.68
N ALA A 92 -3.59 0.17 17.62
CA ALA A 92 -3.82 0.74 16.30
C ALA A 92 -4.35 -0.32 15.32
N LEU A 93 -5.31 0.08 14.51
CA LEU A 93 -5.77 -0.67 13.34
C LEU A 93 -5.14 -0.07 12.10
N ILE A 94 -4.30 -0.85 11.45
CA ILE A 94 -3.58 -0.51 10.22
C ILE A 94 -4.31 -1.20 9.07
N ARG A 95 -4.95 -0.44 8.18
CA ARG A 95 -5.50 -0.99 6.96
C ARG A 95 -4.53 -0.80 5.82
N VAL A 96 -4.27 -1.87 5.08
CA VAL A 96 -3.40 -1.87 3.92
C VAL A 96 -4.23 -2.20 2.70
N GLN A 97 -4.10 -1.39 1.64
CA GLN A 97 -4.76 -1.60 0.36
C GLN A 97 -4.48 -3.01 -0.19
N ARG A 98 -5.46 -3.57 -0.91
CA ARG A 98 -5.26 -4.81 -1.70
C ARG A 98 -4.11 -4.63 -2.70
N GLN A 99 -3.20 -5.60 -2.73
CA GLN A 99 -2.08 -5.68 -3.66
C GLN A 99 -2.54 -6.34 -4.98
N GLU A 100 -2.08 -5.78 -6.11
CA GLU A 100 -2.41 -6.30 -7.46
C GLU A 100 -1.33 -7.24 -8.03
N GLY A 101 -0.32 -7.60 -7.22
CA GLY A 101 0.76 -8.47 -7.69
C GLY A 101 1.81 -7.76 -8.55
N ASP A 102 1.97 -6.46 -8.41
CA ASP A 102 2.90 -5.67 -9.23
C ASP A 102 4.39 -5.97 -8.94
N ASN A 103 5.29 -5.27 -9.65
CA ASN A 103 6.73 -5.42 -9.44
C ASN A 103 7.20 -4.75 -8.13
N GLN A 104 6.42 -3.82 -7.58
CA GLN A 104 6.71 -3.17 -6.31
C GLN A 104 6.62 -4.17 -5.16
N CYS A 105 5.62 -5.05 -5.18
CA CYS A 105 5.53 -6.19 -4.29
C CYS A 105 6.79 -7.07 -4.34
N VAL A 106 7.30 -7.40 -5.54
CA VAL A 106 8.48 -8.25 -5.69
C VAL A 106 9.72 -7.61 -5.07
N ALA A 107 9.89 -6.30 -5.24
CA ALA A 107 10.92 -5.53 -4.55
C ALA A 107 10.71 -5.51 -3.01
N GLY A 108 9.45 -5.50 -2.57
CA GLY A 108 9.06 -5.72 -1.18
C GLY A 108 9.50 -7.08 -0.64
N ALA A 109 9.23 -8.16 -1.38
CA ALA A 109 9.61 -9.51 -1.01
C ALA A 109 11.14 -9.66 -0.87
N GLN A 110 11.91 -9.02 -1.76
CA GLN A 110 13.36 -8.95 -1.63
C GLN A 110 13.80 -8.30 -0.31
N ARG A 111 13.17 -7.19 0.10
CA ARG A 111 13.47 -6.55 1.39
C ARG A 111 13.17 -7.46 2.57
N VAL A 112 12.03 -8.17 2.55
CA VAL A 112 11.69 -9.16 3.59
C VAL A 112 12.71 -10.30 3.63
N MET A 113 13.07 -10.86 2.48
CA MET A 113 14.12 -11.90 2.39
C MET A 113 15.44 -11.41 2.97
N GLN A 114 15.89 -10.21 2.58
CA GLN A 114 17.16 -9.68 3.05
C GLN A 114 17.17 -9.45 4.57
N LYS A 115 16.04 -9.02 5.12
CA LYS A 115 15.89 -8.79 6.56
C LYS A 115 15.84 -10.10 7.36
N ARG A 116 15.13 -11.12 6.86
CA ARG A 116 14.84 -12.37 7.61
C ARG A 116 15.79 -13.53 7.31
N ALA A 117 16.42 -13.54 6.14
CA ALA A 117 17.30 -14.60 5.65
C ALA A 117 18.75 -14.13 5.41
N GLY A 118 19.04 -12.84 5.59
CA GLY A 118 20.39 -12.25 5.51
C GLY A 118 20.68 -11.52 4.21
N ALA A 119 21.85 -10.90 4.10
CA ALA A 119 22.24 -10.15 2.91
C ALA A 119 22.46 -11.05 1.68
N GLY A 120 22.30 -10.48 0.48
CA GLY A 120 22.62 -11.15 -0.80
C GLY A 120 21.47 -11.85 -1.49
N TRP A 121 20.31 -11.98 -0.85
CA TRP A 121 19.08 -12.46 -1.49
C TRP A 121 18.54 -11.47 -2.51
N GLN A 122 18.11 -11.98 -3.67
CA GLN A 122 17.45 -11.20 -4.71
C GLN A 122 16.14 -11.88 -5.12
N VAL A 123 15.14 -11.08 -5.46
CA VAL A 123 13.86 -11.57 -5.98
C VAL A 123 13.53 -10.78 -7.24
N LYS A 124 13.32 -11.47 -8.35
CA LYS A 124 13.07 -10.89 -9.66
C LYS A 124 11.68 -11.29 -10.17
N PRO A 125 10.95 -10.38 -10.84
CA PRO A 125 9.72 -10.75 -11.49
C PRO A 125 10.02 -11.66 -12.69
N GLY A 126 9.13 -12.62 -12.94
CA GLY A 126 9.13 -13.42 -14.16
C GLY A 126 8.70 -12.61 -15.39
N PRO A 127 8.52 -13.28 -16.55
CA PRO A 127 8.06 -12.65 -17.79
C PRO A 127 6.74 -11.87 -17.61
N ALA A 128 6.58 -10.80 -18.40
CA ALA A 128 5.36 -9.99 -18.36
C ALA A 128 4.11 -10.84 -18.64
N GLY A 129 3.04 -10.62 -17.86
CA GLY A 129 1.81 -11.40 -17.95
C GLY A 129 1.82 -12.72 -17.18
N THR A 130 2.97 -13.12 -16.61
CA THR A 130 3.06 -14.28 -15.69
C THR A 130 3.02 -13.84 -14.22
N GLY A 131 2.53 -14.72 -13.35
CA GLY A 131 2.65 -14.53 -11.90
C GLY A 131 3.99 -15.02 -11.34
N ASP A 132 4.89 -15.47 -12.21
CA ASP A 132 6.12 -16.15 -11.81
C ASP A 132 7.09 -15.19 -11.11
N VAL A 133 7.87 -15.74 -10.20
CA VAL A 133 8.95 -15.04 -9.49
C VAL A 133 10.18 -15.92 -9.39
N GLU A 134 11.35 -15.29 -9.50
CA GLU A 134 12.64 -15.96 -9.40
C GLU A 134 13.37 -15.46 -8.17
N PHE A 135 13.78 -16.40 -7.32
CA PHE A 135 14.59 -16.16 -6.14
C PHE A 135 16.03 -16.54 -6.43
N VAL A 136 16.96 -15.70 -5.99
CA VAL A 136 18.40 -15.94 -6.04
C VAL A 136 18.97 -15.87 -4.63
N SER A 137 19.53 -16.96 -4.15
CA SER A 137 20.20 -17.06 -2.86
C SER A 137 21.70 -16.76 -3.00
N PRO A 138 22.35 -16.23 -1.94
CA PRO A 138 23.79 -15.94 -1.96
C PRO A 138 24.66 -17.20 -2.04
N THR A 139 24.15 -18.33 -1.55
CA THR A 139 24.80 -19.65 -1.58
C THR A 139 23.88 -20.65 -2.26
N ALA A 140 24.45 -21.72 -2.83
CA ALA A 140 23.64 -22.77 -3.43
C ALA A 140 22.89 -23.55 -2.33
N LEU A 141 21.58 -23.75 -2.52
CA LEU A 141 20.71 -24.41 -1.56
C LEU A 141 20.10 -25.66 -2.18
N ASP A 142 19.84 -26.68 -1.35
CA ASP A 142 19.05 -27.84 -1.74
C ASP A 142 17.54 -27.57 -1.59
N GLY A 143 16.70 -28.52 -2.02
CA GLY A 143 15.25 -28.34 -1.99
C GLY A 143 14.66 -28.11 -0.60
N ALA A 144 15.26 -28.69 0.45
CA ALA A 144 14.79 -28.49 1.82
C ALA A 144 15.07 -27.06 2.32
N ASN A 145 16.30 -26.57 2.10
CA ASN A 145 16.69 -25.21 2.47
C ASN A 145 15.96 -24.16 1.61
N TRP A 146 15.66 -24.46 0.34
CA TRP A 146 14.81 -23.61 -0.49
C TRP A 146 13.38 -23.47 0.06
N ARG A 147 12.79 -24.59 0.49
CA ARG A 147 11.45 -24.59 1.11
C ARG A 147 11.43 -23.77 2.40
N ASP A 148 12.44 -23.93 3.27
CA ASP A 148 12.57 -23.12 4.49
C ASP A 148 12.72 -21.63 4.15
N ALA A 149 13.67 -21.29 3.27
CA ALA A 149 13.97 -19.90 2.95
C ALA A 149 12.76 -19.14 2.42
N VAL A 150 12.02 -19.77 1.51
CA VAL A 150 10.88 -19.13 0.85
C VAL A 150 9.64 -19.10 1.75
N SER A 151 9.52 -20.01 2.72
CA SER A 151 8.48 -19.91 3.76
C SER A 151 8.59 -18.63 4.60
N ARG A 152 9.78 -18.04 4.73
CA ARG A 152 10.02 -16.80 5.49
C ARG A 152 9.32 -15.57 4.90
N VAL A 153 9.03 -15.61 3.60
CA VAL A 153 8.22 -14.61 2.87
C VAL A 153 6.78 -15.06 2.62
N GLY A 154 6.31 -16.07 3.35
CA GLY A 154 4.91 -16.51 3.31
C GLY A 154 4.55 -17.33 2.07
N LEU A 155 5.53 -17.88 1.37
CA LEU A 155 5.30 -18.78 0.24
C LEU A 155 5.38 -20.25 0.66
N THR A 156 4.41 -21.03 0.22
CA THR A 156 4.45 -22.49 0.28
C THR A 156 4.73 -23.04 -1.10
N ILE A 157 5.92 -23.57 -1.32
CA ILE A 157 6.34 -24.13 -2.62
C ILE A 157 5.88 -25.58 -2.75
N GLN A 158 5.30 -25.95 -3.90
CA GLN A 158 5.02 -27.34 -4.22
C GLN A 158 6.30 -28.12 -4.52
N GLU A 159 6.36 -29.40 -4.20
CA GLU A 159 7.56 -30.21 -4.43
C GLU A 159 8.05 -30.24 -5.88
N ARG A 160 7.12 -30.10 -6.85
CA ARG A 160 7.44 -30.00 -8.28
C ARG A 160 8.25 -28.75 -8.65
N GLN A 161 8.09 -27.67 -7.89
CA GLN A 161 8.72 -26.36 -8.16
C GLN A 161 10.08 -26.22 -7.47
N LEU A 162 10.46 -27.16 -6.61
CA LEU A 162 11.77 -27.12 -5.98
C LEU A 162 12.88 -27.44 -6.99
N PRO A 163 14.02 -26.74 -6.94
CA PRO A 163 15.16 -27.04 -7.79
C PRO A 163 15.62 -28.48 -7.61
N ARG A 164 16.02 -29.12 -8.71
CA ARG A 164 16.68 -30.42 -8.66
C ARG A 164 18.17 -30.21 -8.37
N GLY A 165 18.65 -30.77 -7.26
CA GLY A 165 20.04 -30.60 -6.82
C GLY A 165 20.27 -29.29 -6.06
N THR A 166 21.53 -28.91 -5.92
CA THR A 166 21.94 -27.73 -5.14
C THR A 166 22.15 -26.54 -6.09
N THR A 167 21.24 -25.57 -6.07
CA THR A 167 21.29 -24.40 -6.97
C THR A 167 21.11 -23.09 -6.20
N PRO A 168 21.73 -22.00 -6.66
CA PRO A 168 21.53 -20.67 -6.08
C PRO A 168 20.26 -19.98 -6.59
N THR A 169 19.53 -20.60 -7.52
CA THR A 169 18.33 -20.02 -8.13
C THR A 169 17.15 -20.97 -8.03
N ALA A 170 15.97 -20.42 -7.71
CA ALA A 170 14.70 -21.13 -7.72
C ALA A 170 13.61 -20.28 -8.40
N LYS A 171 12.97 -20.84 -9.41
CA LYS A 171 11.82 -20.24 -10.09
C LYS A 171 10.54 -20.81 -9.48
N ILE A 172 9.61 -19.94 -9.14
CA ILE A 172 8.31 -20.30 -8.60
C ILE A 172 7.25 -19.81 -9.59
N ASP A 173 6.56 -20.78 -10.19
CA ASP A 173 5.50 -20.50 -11.14
C ASP A 173 4.20 -20.21 -10.38
N MET A 174 3.51 -19.13 -10.71
CA MET A 174 2.26 -18.75 -10.05
C MET A 174 1.30 -18.15 -11.07
N SER A 175 -0.02 -18.34 -10.86
CA SER A 175 -1.01 -17.54 -11.58
C SER A 175 -0.94 -16.07 -11.13
N PRO A 176 -1.37 -15.11 -11.96
CA PRO A 176 -1.44 -13.70 -11.56
C PRO A 176 -2.26 -13.47 -10.27
N GLU A 177 -3.33 -14.25 -10.09
CA GLU A 177 -4.16 -14.20 -8.88
C GLU A 177 -3.40 -14.69 -7.65
N GLN A 178 -2.69 -15.82 -7.77
CA GLN A 178 -1.84 -16.34 -6.69
C GLN A 178 -0.71 -15.36 -6.34
N ARG A 179 -0.14 -14.67 -7.33
CA ARG A 179 0.85 -13.62 -7.12
C ARG A 179 0.26 -12.46 -6.32
N ALA A 180 -0.97 -12.03 -6.63
CA ALA A 180 -1.65 -10.97 -5.87
C ALA A 180 -1.91 -11.36 -4.41
N GLU A 181 -2.36 -12.58 -4.15
CA GLU A 181 -2.54 -13.11 -2.79
C GLU A 181 -1.22 -13.19 -2.02
N TRP A 182 -0.17 -13.71 -2.65
CA TRP A 182 1.17 -13.73 -2.06
C TRP A 182 1.67 -12.32 -1.76
N CYS A 183 1.46 -11.37 -2.66
CA CYS A 183 1.82 -9.98 -2.44
C CYS A 183 1.11 -9.36 -1.25
N GLN A 184 -0.13 -9.77 -0.98
CA GLN A 184 -0.82 -9.37 0.25
C GLN A 184 -0.09 -9.89 1.50
N GLN A 185 0.41 -11.14 1.48
CA GLN A 185 1.21 -11.69 2.56
C GLN A 185 2.55 -10.97 2.71
N VAL A 186 3.23 -10.64 1.61
CA VAL A 186 4.46 -9.83 1.63
C VAL A 186 4.20 -8.47 2.26
N ALA A 187 3.09 -7.81 1.95
CA ALA A 187 2.71 -6.54 2.56
C ALA A 187 2.53 -6.68 4.07
N ILE A 188 1.87 -7.73 4.56
CA ILE A 188 1.77 -8.05 6.00
C ILE A 188 3.16 -8.18 6.62
N LYS A 189 4.05 -8.95 5.99
CA LYS A 189 5.41 -9.18 6.51
C LYS A 189 6.27 -7.92 6.52
N LEU A 190 6.12 -7.05 5.53
CA LEU A 190 6.76 -5.73 5.51
C LEU A 190 6.28 -4.86 6.67
N VAL A 191 4.96 -4.84 6.93
CA VAL A 191 4.39 -4.09 8.06
C VAL A 191 4.90 -4.66 9.37
N GLU A 192 4.81 -5.98 9.56
CA GLU A 192 5.32 -6.71 10.73
C GLU A 192 6.78 -6.35 11.00
N ASP A 193 7.62 -6.43 9.96
CA ASP A 193 9.04 -6.13 10.05
C ASP A 193 9.29 -4.66 10.41
N ALA A 194 8.49 -3.73 9.89
CA ALA A 194 8.67 -2.30 10.11
C ALA A 194 8.29 -1.87 11.53
N ILE A 195 7.23 -2.45 12.09
CA ILE A 195 6.64 -2.01 13.36
C ILE A 195 7.02 -2.92 14.53
N GLY A 196 7.53 -4.12 14.27
CA GLY A 196 7.76 -5.17 15.27
C GLY A 196 8.71 -4.82 16.41
N ALA A 197 9.49 -3.73 16.29
CA ALA A 197 10.26 -3.19 17.41
C ALA A 197 9.36 -2.63 18.51
N ASN A 198 8.35 -1.83 18.14
CA ASN A 198 7.52 -1.04 19.06
C ASN A 198 6.10 -1.58 19.20
N TYR A 199 5.65 -2.45 18.30
CA TYR A 199 4.30 -2.99 18.28
C TYR A 199 4.30 -4.52 18.22
N GLU A 200 3.26 -5.12 18.79
CA GLU A 200 2.93 -6.54 18.71
C GLU A 200 1.68 -6.71 17.84
N MET A 201 1.77 -7.51 16.77
CA MET A 201 0.62 -7.82 15.94
C MET A 201 -0.33 -8.79 16.65
N ARG A 202 -1.60 -8.40 16.78
CA ARG A 202 -2.65 -9.16 17.48
C ARG A 202 -3.56 -9.93 16.51
N GLY A 203 -3.65 -9.49 15.27
CA GLY A 203 -4.50 -10.12 14.25
C GLY A 203 -4.39 -9.44 12.89
N THR A 204 -4.93 -10.11 11.88
CA THR A 204 -4.99 -9.70 10.47
C THR A 204 -6.34 -10.06 9.87
#